data_AF-A0A6P8B611-F1
#
_entry.id   AF-A0A6P8B611-F1
#
_cell.length_a   1.000
_cell.length_b   1.000
_cell.length_c   1.000
_cell.angle_alpha   90.00
_cell.angle_beta   90.00
_cell.angle_gamma   90.00
#
_symmetry.space_group_name_H-M   'P 1'
#
loop_
_entity.id
_entity.type
_entity.pdbx_description
1 polymer ?
#
loop_
_entity_poly.entity_id
_entity_poly.type
_entity_poly.pdbx_seq_one_letter_code
_entity_poly.pdbx_strand_id
1 'polypeptide(L)'
;MQYQILNVCMLAALAAATLPPTVYRGDARSPDTIRADGGFLPRGGSFGEAKDSSMSYDQHVKMEPGKPGYNQDPFISTSKDYNWIVGYFGRHFKGRDVWIYHIKTAGLKNAIDINQAYIEDGIENNHAIEEQVAVKDIIPWSQIVKWDKYRISADGSQKTKLS
;
A
#
# COMPACT_ATOMS: atom_id res chain seq x y z
N MET A 1 -9.65 47.55 38.37
CA MET A 1 -9.90 47.16 36.96
C MET A 1 -9.11 45.88 36.71
N GLN A 2 -9.79 44.74 36.72
CA GLN A 2 -9.17 43.41 36.74
C GLN A 2 -9.44 42.74 35.38
N TYR A 3 -8.38 42.48 34.61
CA TYR A 3 -8.50 41.80 33.32
C TYR A 3 -8.48 40.29 33.56
N GLN A 4 -9.60 39.63 33.32
CA GLN A 4 -9.71 38.17 33.26
C GLN A 4 -9.07 37.70 31.94
N ILE A 5 -7.96 36.98 32.03
CA ILE A 5 -7.36 36.26 30.90
C ILE A 5 -8.16 34.97 30.74
N LEU A 6 -8.95 34.90 29.66
CA LEU A 6 -9.66 33.69 29.29
C LEU A 6 -8.65 32.72 28.65
N ASN A 7 -8.20 31.73 29.42
CA ASN A 7 -7.44 30.60 28.87
C ASN A 7 -8.40 29.73 28.06
N VAL A 8 -8.43 29.93 26.74
CA VAL A 8 -9.09 29.04 25.79
C VAL A 8 -8.18 27.83 25.59
N CYS A 9 -8.41 26.76 26.35
CA CYS A 9 -7.83 25.45 26.04
C CYS A 9 -8.43 24.94 24.74
N MET A 10 -7.73 25.16 23.63
CA MET A 10 -8.05 24.57 22.34
C MET A 10 -7.69 23.07 22.41
N LEU A 11 -8.68 22.22 22.70
CA LEU A 11 -8.55 20.78 22.52
C LEU A 11 -8.46 20.50 21.01
N ALA A 12 -7.24 20.40 20.49
CA ALA A 12 -7.01 19.80 19.18
C ALA A 12 -7.23 18.29 19.33
N ALA A 13 -8.42 17.83 18.98
CA ALA A 13 -8.64 16.41 18.77
C ALA A 13 -7.81 15.99 17.55
N LEU A 14 -6.67 15.32 17.76
CA LEU A 14 -6.02 14.57 16.70
C LEU A 14 -7.01 13.47 16.28
N ALA A 15 -7.73 13.70 15.19
CA ALA A 15 -8.43 12.63 14.52
C ALA A 15 -7.34 11.65 14.04
N ALA A 16 -7.19 10.52 14.74
CA ALA A 16 -6.38 9.42 14.23
C ALA A 16 -6.88 9.12 12.81
N ALA A 17 -5.99 9.23 11.81
CA ALA A 17 -6.36 9.05 10.42
C ALA A 17 -6.89 7.62 10.25
N THR A 18 -8.21 7.49 10.15
CA THR A 18 -8.84 6.21 9.86
C THR A 18 -8.52 5.86 8.42
N LEU A 19 -7.96 4.67 8.19
CA LEU A 19 -7.75 4.16 6.84
C LEU A 19 -9.05 4.27 6.02
N PRO A 20 -8.99 4.60 4.72
CA PRO A 20 -10.18 4.61 3.89
C PRO A 20 -10.80 3.20 3.87
N PRO A 21 -12.12 3.05 3.65
CA PRO A 21 -12.76 1.74 3.66
C PRO A 21 -12.17 0.71 2.68
N THR A 22 -11.56 1.20 1.59
CA THR A 22 -10.93 0.41 0.54
C THR A 22 -9.57 1.00 0.18
N VAL A 23 -8.60 0.11 -0.06
CA VAL A 23 -7.31 0.42 -0.69
C VAL A 23 -7.12 -0.46 -1.93
N TYR A 24 -6.17 -0.09 -2.77
CA TYR A 24 -5.96 -0.69 -4.07
C TYR A 24 -4.56 -1.28 -4.20
N ARG A 25 -4.46 -2.46 -4.80
CA ARG A 25 -3.17 -3.06 -5.16
C ARG A 25 -3.15 -3.45 -6.62
N GLY A 26 -2.19 -2.92 -7.35
CA GLY A 26 -1.86 -3.38 -8.70
C GLY A 26 -0.95 -4.60 -8.65
N ASP A 27 -1.28 -5.67 -9.37
CA ASP A 27 -0.45 -6.88 -9.45
C ASP A 27 -0.61 -7.58 -10.81
N ALA A 28 0.43 -8.31 -11.24
CA ALA A 28 0.39 -9.11 -12.47
C ALA A 28 -0.05 -10.56 -12.22
N ARG A 29 -0.19 -10.97 -10.96
CA ARG A 29 -0.78 -12.27 -10.62
C ARG A 29 -2.29 -12.21 -10.77
N SER A 30 -2.85 -13.29 -11.32
CA SER A 30 -4.27 -13.43 -11.55
C SER A 30 -5.06 -13.63 -10.23
N PRO A 31 -6.37 -13.35 -10.22
CA PRO A 31 -7.21 -13.59 -9.04
C PRO A 31 -7.18 -15.03 -8.56
N ASP A 32 -7.09 -16.01 -9.47
CA ASP A 32 -7.02 -17.42 -9.11
C ASP A 32 -5.67 -17.75 -8.45
N THR A 33 -4.57 -17.15 -8.92
CA THR A 33 -3.25 -17.26 -8.28
C THR A 33 -3.29 -16.69 -6.86
N ILE A 34 -3.77 -15.45 -6.70
CA ILE A 34 -3.84 -14.79 -5.39
C ILE A 34 -4.78 -15.56 -4.44
N ARG A 35 -5.87 -16.13 -4.95
CA ARG A 35 -6.77 -16.99 -4.16
C ARG A 35 -6.09 -18.27 -3.72
N ALA A 36 -5.35 -18.94 -4.61
CA ALA A 36 -4.62 -20.16 -4.29
C ALA A 36 -3.55 -19.94 -3.21
N ASP A 37 -2.92 -18.77 -3.21
CA ASP A 37 -1.95 -18.34 -2.19
C ASP A 37 -2.62 -17.95 -0.85
N GLY A 38 -3.95 -17.96 -0.77
CA GLY A 38 -4.72 -17.53 0.39
C GLY A 38 -4.81 -16.02 0.56
N GLY A 39 -4.31 -15.23 -0.40
CA GLY A 39 -4.26 -13.77 -0.37
C GLY A 39 -2.95 -13.23 -0.93
N PHE A 40 -2.65 -11.96 -0.63
CA PHE A 40 -1.31 -11.42 -0.90
C PHE A 40 -0.36 -11.78 0.23
N LEU A 41 0.76 -12.36 -0.16
CA LEU A 41 1.92 -12.58 0.70
C LEU A 41 2.99 -11.52 0.40
N PRO A 42 3.80 -11.14 1.40
CA PRO A 42 4.90 -10.21 1.23
C PRO A 42 6.03 -10.88 0.45
N ARG A 43 7.02 -10.08 0.08
CA ARG A 43 8.18 -10.56 -0.67
C ARG A 43 9.02 -11.51 0.17
N GLY A 44 9.20 -11.20 1.46
CA GLY A 44 9.78 -12.07 2.48
C GLY A 44 9.15 -13.46 2.47
N GLY A 45 9.98 -14.49 2.29
CA GLY A 45 9.55 -15.89 2.19
C GLY A 45 9.18 -16.36 0.78
N SER A 46 9.02 -15.46 -0.19
CA SER A 46 8.64 -15.81 -1.57
C SER A 46 9.84 -16.14 -2.48
N PHE A 47 11.07 -15.76 -2.08
CA PHE A 47 12.29 -15.88 -2.88
C PHE A 47 13.42 -16.64 -2.16
N GLY A 48 13.07 -17.57 -1.26
CA GLY A 48 14.05 -18.39 -0.52
C GLY A 48 14.74 -17.69 0.64
N GLU A 49 14.48 -16.40 0.85
CA GLU A 49 14.94 -15.63 2.00
C GLU A 49 13.82 -15.51 3.04
N ALA A 50 14.15 -15.73 4.31
CA ALA A 50 13.18 -15.58 5.39
C ALA A 50 12.75 -14.13 5.54
N LYS A 51 11.45 -13.93 5.81
CA LYS A 51 10.87 -12.62 6.08
C LYS A 51 11.52 -11.97 7.31
N ASP A 52 12.01 -10.74 7.15
CA ASP A 52 12.50 -9.92 8.26
C ASP A 52 11.32 -9.20 8.93
N SER A 53 10.81 -9.80 10.00
CA SER A 53 9.69 -9.22 10.75
C SER A 53 10.08 -7.99 11.58
N SER A 54 11.37 -7.66 11.69
CA SER A 54 11.84 -6.47 12.41
C SER A 54 11.95 -5.22 11.52
N MET A 55 11.89 -5.38 10.19
CA MET A 55 11.97 -4.28 9.25
C MET A 55 10.92 -3.18 9.55
N SER A 56 11.41 -1.93 9.59
CA SER A 56 10.58 -0.74 9.79
C SER A 56 9.84 -0.34 8.52
N TYR A 57 8.79 0.49 8.65
CA TYR A 57 8.09 1.01 7.49
C TYR A 57 9.01 1.90 6.62
N ASP A 58 9.94 2.64 7.23
CA ASP A 58 10.88 3.51 6.52
C ASP A 58 11.87 2.70 5.67
N GLN A 59 12.37 1.59 6.21
CA GLN A 59 13.21 0.65 5.46
C GLN A 59 12.46 0.06 4.26
N HIS A 60 11.19 -0.32 4.46
CA HIS A 60 10.33 -0.82 3.39
C HIS A 60 10.13 0.22 2.27
N VAL A 61 9.76 1.46 2.62
CA VAL A 61 9.49 2.54 1.64
C VAL A 61 10.72 2.85 0.79
N LYS A 62 11.92 2.81 1.39
CA LYS A 62 13.19 3.09 0.71
C LYS A 62 13.83 1.88 0.03
N MET A 63 13.18 0.71 0.09
CA MET A 63 13.76 -0.53 -0.39
C MET A 63 13.74 -0.59 -1.92
N GLU A 64 14.86 -0.98 -2.54
CA GLU A 64 15.00 -1.07 -3.99
C GLU A 64 15.36 -2.49 -4.45
N PRO A 65 14.89 -2.93 -5.63
CA PRO A 65 15.25 -4.23 -6.18
C PRO A 65 16.77 -4.45 -6.27
N GLY A 66 17.22 -5.60 -5.77
CA GLY A 66 18.63 -5.99 -5.79
C GLY A 66 19.47 -5.43 -4.63
N LYS A 67 18.88 -4.67 -3.70
CA LYS A 67 19.53 -4.29 -2.44
C LYS A 67 19.35 -5.38 -1.37
N PRO A 68 20.32 -5.55 -0.45
CA PRO A 68 20.15 -6.45 0.70
C PRO A 68 18.87 -6.14 1.48
N GLY A 69 18.15 -7.18 1.90
CA GLY A 69 16.87 -7.03 2.61
C GLY A 69 15.64 -6.96 1.70
N TYR A 70 15.78 -6.68 0.40
CA TYR A 70 14.63 -6.56 -0.51
C TYR A 70 13.78 -7.84 -0.54
N ASN A 71 14.40 -9.01 -0.65
CA ASN A 71 13.68 -10.29 -0.65
C ASN A 71 13.20 -10.74 0.74
N GLN A 72 13.52 -10.00 1.80
CA GLN A 72 13.09 -10.24 3.17
C GLN A 72 11.94 -9.31 3.58
N ASP A 73 11.59 -8.34 2.75
CA ASP A 73 10.58 -7.31 3.03
C ASP A 73 9.25 -7.92 3.50
N PRO A 74 8.78 -7.61 4.72
CA PRO A 74 7.58 -8.18 5.31
C PRO A 74 6.29 -7.46 4.91
N PHE A 75 6.35 -6.38 4.12
CA PHE A 75 5.21 -5.54 3.80
C PHE A 75 4.63 -5.83 2.41
N ILE A 76 3.36 -5.51 2.28
CA ILE A 76 2.57 -5.57 1.05
C ILE A 76 2.08 -4.14 0.79
N SER A 77 2.60 -3.52 -0.27
CA SER A 77 2.20 -2.17 -0.66
C SER A 77 0.79 -2.15 -1.27
N THR A 78 -0.02 -1.22 -0.80
CA THR A 78 -1.32 -0.82 -1.38
C THR A 78 -1.39 0.70 -1.44
N SER A 79 -2.30 1.27 -2.22
CA SER A 79 -2.50 2.72 -2.34
C SER A 79 -3.94 3.09 -2.04
N LYS A 80 -4.16 4.28 -1.48
CA LYS A 80 -5.49 4.88 -1.35
C LYS A 80 -6.00 5.46 -2.69
N ASP A 81 -5.11 5.69 -3.65
CA ASP A 81 -5.43 6.25 -4.96
C ASP A 81 -5.46 5.17 -6.06
N TYR A 82 -6.65 4.91 -6.58
CA TYR A 82 -6.85 4.01 -7.71
C TYR A 82 -6.11 4.46 -8.98
N ASN A 83 -6.13 5.76 -9.28
CA ASN A 83 -5.54 6.31 -10.50
C ASN A 83 -4.01 6.29 -10.44
N TRP A 84 -3.43 6.43 -9.25
CA TRP A 84 -2.00 6.20 -9.02
C TRP A 84 -1.59 4.79 -9.49
N ILE A 85 -2.36 3.75 -9.11
CA ILE A 85 -2.10 2.36 -9.54
C ILE A 85 -2.24 2.18 -11.05
N VAL A 86 -3.22 2.83 -11.71
CA VAL A 86 -3.33 2.80 -13.17
C VAL A 86 -2.09 3.43 -13.83
N GLY A 87 -1.58 4.53 -13.27
CA GLY A 87 -0.33 5.15 -13.71
C GLY A 87 0.89 4.24 -13.51
N TYR A 88 0.95 3.56 -12.37
CA TYR A 88 1.98 2.57 -12.04
C TYR A 88 2.08 1.46 -13.10
N PHE A 89 0.94 0.99 -13.63
CA PHE A 89 0.95 -0.04 -14.67
C PHE A 89 1.71 0.33 -15.94
N GLY A 90 1.55 1.56 -16.43
CA GLY A 90 2.28 2.02 -17.62
C GLY A 90 3.80 2.07 -17.44
N ARG A 91 4.26 2.27 -16.19
CA ARG A 91 5.69 2.33 -15.85
C ARG A 91 6.29 0.93 -15.66
N HIS A 92 5.54 0.00 -15.08
CA HIS A 92 6.10 -1.25 -14.55
C HIS A 92 5.60 -2.54 -15.25
N PHE A 93 4.48 -2.52 -15.98
CA PHE A 93 3.85 -3.73 -16.54
C PHE A 93 3.59 -3.68 -18.05
N LYS A 94 4.48 -3.04 -18.80
CA LYS A 94 4.43 -2.97 -20.27
C LYS A 94 4.20 -4.34 -20.91
N GLY A 95 3.24 -4.40 -21.84
CA GLY A 95 2.90 -5.61 -22.61
C GLY A 95 2.20 -6.73 -21.83
N ARG A 96 1.70 -6.48 -20.61
CA ARG A 96 1.10 -7.51 -19.74
C ARG A 96 -0.39 -7.27 -19.49
N ASP A 97 -1.09 -8.35 -19.14
CA ASP A 97 -2.36 -8.29 -18.40
C ASP A 97 -2.04 -8.09 -16.91
N VAL A 98 -2.80 -7.21 -16.26
CA VAL A 98 -2.65 -6.86 -14.84
C VAL A 98 -4.01 -6.63 -14.19
N TRP A 99 -4.03 -6.64 -12.86
CA TRP A 99 -5.25 -6.50 -12.07
C TRP A 99 -5.09 -5.44 -10.99
N ILE A 100 -6.12 -4.63 -10.78
CA ILE A 100 -6.26 -3.77 -9.61
C ILE A 100 -7.23 -4.43 -8.65
N TYR A 101 -6.74 -4.84 -7.49
CA TYR A 101 -7.54 -5.47 -6.44
C TYR A 101 -8.07 -4.43 -5.48
N HIS A 102 -9.38 -4.51 -5.19
CA HIS A 102 -10.07 -3.67 -4.22
C HIS A 102 -10.07 -4.40 -2.88
N ILE A 103 -9.34 -3.87 -1.91
CA ILE A 103 -9.08 -4.51 -0.62
C ILE A 103 -9.79 -3.72 0.47
N LYS A 104 -10.70 -4.39 1.20
CA LYS A 104 -11.37 -3.83 2.37
C LYS A 104 -10.37 -3.63 3.49
N THR A 105 -10.36 -2.46 4.12
CA THR A 105 -9.42 -2.17 5.22
C THR A 105 -9.94 -2.61 6.58
N ALA A 106 -11.26 -2.64 6.77
CA ALA A 106 -11.84 -3.06 8.03
C ALA A 106 -11.52 -4.53 8.33
N GLY A 107 -10.79 -4.75 9.42
CA GLY A 107 -10.34 -6.09 9.84
C GLY A 107 -8.95 -6.47 9.34
N LEU A 108 -8.30 -5.66 8.49
CA LEU A 108 -6.87 -5.82 8.25
C LEU A 108 -6.09 -5.65 9.55
N LYS A 109 -5.05 -6.46 9.70
CA LYS A 109 -4.09 -6.38 10.81
C LYS A 109 -2.80 -5.79 10.27
N ASN A 110 -2.05 -5.11 11.13
CA ASN A 110 -0.72 -4.57 10.80
C ASN A 110 -0.69 -3.66 9.56
N ALA A 111 -1.73 -2.85 9.37
CA ALA A 111 -1.81 -1.85 8.30
C ALA A 111 -1.33 -0.48 8.80
N ILE A 112 -0.45 0.17 8.04
CA ILE A 112 0.17 1.45 8.36
C ILE A 112 -0.13 2.42 7.22
N ASP A 113 -0.71 3.58 7.52
CA ASP A 113 -0.75 4.71 6.59
C ASP A 113 0.64 5.37 6.60
N ILE A 114 1.36 5.23 5.49
CA ILE A 114 2.76 5.65 5.41
C ILE A 114 2.90 7.17 5.54
N ASN A 115 2.01 7.94 4.91
CA ASN A 115 2.06 9.40 4.99
C ASN A 115 1.82 9.86 6.44
N GLN A 116 0.85 9.25 7.11
CA GLN A 116 0.57 9.56 8.50
C GLN A 116 1.74 9.16 9.43
N ALA A 117 2.36 8.00 9.21
CA ALA A 117 3.53 7.56 9.99
C ALA A 117 4.71 8.53 9.85
N TYR A 118 5.00 8.99 8.63
CA TYR A 118 6.03 10.01 8.41
C TYR A 118 5.70 11.37 9.06
N ILE A 119 4.43 11.80 9.05
CA ILE A 119 3.98 13.00 9.74
C ILE A 119 4.20 12.88 11.25
N GLU A 120 3.85 11.73 11.84
CA GLU A 120 4.00 11.44 13.26
C GLU A 120 5.47 11.41 13.70
N ASP A 121 6.35 10.86 12.86
CA ASP A 121 7.78 10.80 13.11
C ASP A 121 8.52 12.11 12.78
N GLY A 122 7.86 13.08 12.14
CA GLY A 122 8.45 14.37 11.77
C GLY A 122 9.52 14.26 10.68
N ILE A 123 9.41 13.26 9.80
CA ILE A 123 10.36 12.97 8.72
C ILE A 123 9.71 13.26 7.37
N GLU A 124 10.48 13.84 6.43
CA GLU A 124 9.99 14.08 5.06
C GLU A 124 9.75 12.78 4.30
N ASN A 125 8.56 12.65 3.68
CA ASN A 125 8.21 11.51 2.84
C ASN A 125 8.32 11.85 1.34
N ASN A 126 9.40 11.40 0.70
CA ASN A 126 9.62 11.57 -0.74
C ASN A 126 8.70 10.71 -1.63
N HIS A 127 7.93 9.80 -1.04
CA HIS A 127 7.01 8.89 -1.72
C HIS A 127 5.54 9.21 -1.39
N ALA A 128 5.24 10.41 -0.87
CA ALA A 128 3.91 10.76 -0.38
C ALA A 128 2.79 10.64 -1.43
N ILE A 129 3.12 10.85 -2.71
CA ILE A 129 2.19 10.75 -3.84
C ILE A 129 1.64 9.34 -4.06
N GLU A 130 2.31 8.31 -3.52
CA GLU A 130 1.84 6.93 -3.63
C GLU A 130 0.62 6.66 -2.75
N GLU A 131 0.33 7.55 -1.79
CA GLU A 131 -0.73 7.41 -0.79
C GLU A 131 -0.76 6.02 -0.16
N GLN A 132 0.42 5.50 0.19
CA GLN A 132 0.59 4.11 0.52
C GLN A 132 -0.05 3.74 1.85
N VAL A 133 -0.78 2.61 1.85
CA VAL A 133 -1.07 1.84 3.05
C VAL A 133 -0.28 0.54 2.97
N ALA A 134 0.73 0.38 3.82
CA ALA A 134 1.55 -0.82 3.87
C ALA A 134 0.94 -1.82 4.85
N VAL A 135 0.71 -3.05 4.41
CA VAL A 135 0.18 -4.12 5.25
C VAL A 135 1.27 -5.15 5.52
N LYS A 136 1.60 -5.40 6.78
CA LYS A 136 2.60 -6.41 7.15
C LYS A 136 1.99 -7.81 7.13
N ASP A 137 2.81 -8.79 6.77
CA ASP A 137 2.56 -10.24 6.86
C ASP A 137 1.59 -10.86 5.84
N ILE A 138 0.33 -10.42 5.77
CA ILE A 138 -0.66 -11.01 4.85
C ILE A 138 -1.84 -10.06 4.62
N ILE A 139 -2.32 -9.99 3.38
CA ILE A 139 -3.67 -9.51 3.06
C ILE A 139 -4.48 -10.74 2.65
N PRO A 140 -5.34 -11.30 3.51
CA PRO A 140 -6.03 -12.54 3.21
C PRO A 140 -7.02 -12.36 2.06
N TRP A 141 -7.26 -13.42 1.28
CA TRP A 141 -8.20 -13.41 0.15
C TRP A 141 -9.59 -12.90 0.54
N SER A 142 -10.04 -13.17 1.77
CA SER A 142 -11.32 -12.69 2.31
C SER A 142 -11.46 -11.17 2.38
N GLN A 143 -10.37 -10.41 2.27
CA GLN A 143 -10.38 -8.95 2.24
C GLN A 143 -10.45 -8.39 0.82
N ILE A 144 -10.28 -9.22 -0.21
CA ILE A 144 -10.41 -8.82 -1.61
C ILE A 144 -11.87 -8.89 -2.01
N VAL A 145 -12.45 -7.73 -2.34
CA VAL A 145 -13.89 -7.61 -2.64
C VAL A 145 -14.18 -7.76 -4.13
N LYS A 146 -13.28 -7.25 -4.97
CA LYS A 146 -13.35 -7.34 -6.43
C LYS A 146 -11.98 -6.99 -7.04
N TRP A 147 -11.87 -7.16 -8.36
CA TRP A 147 -10.70 -6.76 -9.12
C TRP A 147 -11.11 -6.22 -10.49
N ASP A 148 -10.34 -5.27 -10.99
CA ASP A 148 -10.46 -4.75 -12.34
C ASP A 148 -9.29 -5.27 -13.18
N LYS A 149 -9.56 -5.81 -14.37
CA LYS A 149 -8.51 -6.32 -15.28
C LYS A 149 -8.13 -5.26 -16.30
N TYR A 150 -6.83 -5.14 -16.57
CA TYR A 150 -6.29 -4.24 -17.58
C TYR A 150 -5.34 -4.96 -18.54
N ARG A 151 -5.34 -4.53 -19.81
CA ARG A 151 -4.27 -4.78 -20.78
C ARG A 151 -3.41 -3.53 -20.92
N ILE A 152 -2.11 -3.68 -20.73
CA ILE A 152 -1.13 -2.61 -20.90
C ILE A 152 -0.45 -2.77 -22.26
N SER A 153 -0.35 -1.70 -23.04
CA SER A 153 0.37 -1.70 -24.31
C SER A 153 1.86 -1.99 -24.13
N ALA A 154 2.54 -2.40 -25.20
CA ALA A 154 3.96 -2.71 -25.19
C ALA A 154 4.85 -1.52 -24.79
N ASP A 155 4.44 -0.29 -25.09
CA ASP A 155 5.13 0.94 -24.69
C ASP A 155 4.68 1.49 -23.32
N GLY A 156 3.59 0.95 -22.75
CA GLY A 156 2.99 1.38 -21.49
C GLY A 156 2.11 2.64 -21.59
N SER A 157 1.90 3.20 -22.79
CA SER A 157 1.11 4.41 -22.98
C SER A 157 -0.39 4.15 -22.76
N GLN A 158 -0.92 3.06 -23.32
CA GLN A 158 -2.33 2.68 -23.23
C GLN A 158 -2.59 1.69 -22.10
N LYS A 159 -3.64 1.95 -21.32
CA LYS A 159 -4.16 1.05 -20.27
C LYS A 159 -5.64 0.79 -20.54
N THR A 160 -5.95 -0.35 -21.14
CA THR A 160 -7.33 -0.69 -21.50
C THR A 160 -7.95 -1.52 -20.38
N LYS A 161 -8.97 -0.99 -19.70
CA LYS A 161 -9.77 -1.78 -18.75
C LYS A 161 -10.60 -2.81 -19.52
N LEU A 162 -10.53 -4.07 -19.13
CA LEU A 162 -11.17 -5.20 -19.80
C LEU A 162 -12.41 -5.69 -19.05
N SER A 163 -12.39 -5.63 -17.72
CA SER A 163 -13.50 -6.03 -16.83
C SER A 163 -13.37 -5.33 -15.49
#